data_AF-S8BQT5-F1
#
_entry.id   AF-S8BQT5-F1
#
_cell.length_a   1.000
_cell.length_b   1.000
_cell.length_c   1.000
_cell.angle_alpha   90.00
_cell.angle_beta   90.00
_cell.angle_gamma   90.00
#
_symmetry.space_group_name_H-M   'P 1'
#
loop_
_entity.id
_entity.type
_entity.pdbx_description
1 polymer ?
#
loop_
_entity_poly.entity_id
_entity_poly.type
_entity_poly.pdbx_seq_one_letter_code
_entity_poly.pdbx_strand_id
1 'polypeptide(L)'
;MSISPLHRSILFSRLPSLASTRPTSPSSLHNAFQSLSLRATQSRSYARKRKTKGDKDPKIEMINYTLAHPIGGRPFKLSHMRNLRHWTIQQAWLLFKHKQKKQRELELERQYNKIHDACEELKRCDERLYRIATDRKGVGTFPMEMRIPTDTPPRGGFNEAWKRPKEKVSRR
;
A
#
# COMPACT_ATOMS: atom_id res chain seq x y z
N MET A 1 -26.73 -29.18 -43.22
CA MET A 1 -27.94 -29.07 -42.37
C MET A 1 -28.22 -30.43 -41.75
N SER A 2 -28.12 -30.56 -40.43
CA SER A 2 -28.81 -31.56 -39.61
C SER A 2 -28.37 -31.33 -38.16
N ILE A 3 -29.34 -31.27 -37.25
CA ILE A 3 -29.27 -30.75 -35.89
C ILE A 3 -29.37 -31.92 -34.91
N SER A 4 -28.57 -31.85 -33.83
CA SER A 4 -28.81 -32.37 -32.47
C SER A 4 -28.70 -33.90 -32.21
N PRO A 5 -28.84 -34.36 -30.95
CA PRO A 5 -27.98 -34.13 -29.77
C PRO A 5 -27.67 -35.47 -29.06
N LEU A 6 -27.12 -35.41 -27.83
CA LEU A 6 -27.13 -36.41 -26.72
C LEU A 6 -25.72 -36.55 -26.12
N HIS A 7 -25.46 -35.94 -24.96
CA HIS A 7 -25.64 -36.51 -23.62
C HIS A 7 -24.67 -37.67 -23.33
N ARG A 8 -23.58 -37.36 -22.61
CA ARG A 8 -22.92 -38.34 -21.74
C ARG A 8 -22.19 -37.65 -20.59
N SER A 9 -22.85 -37.74 -19.44
CA SER A 9 -22.31 -37.60 -18.10
C SER A 9 -21.31 -38.72 -17.78
N ILE A 10 -20.66 -38.59 -16.60
CA ILE A 10 -19.87 -39.56 -15.79
C ILE A 10 -18.38 -39.16 -15.71
N LEU A 11 -17.70 -39.01 -14.58
CA LEU A 11 -17.99 -39.01 -13.14
C LEU A 11 -16.76 -38.37 -12.46
N PHE A 12 -16.94 -37.42 -11.54
CA PHE A 12 -15.86 -37.04 -10.61
C PHE A 12 -15.94 -37.96 -9.39
N SER A 13 -14.87 -38.73 -9.15
CA SER A 13 -14.74 -39.60 -7.99
C SER A 13 -14.59 -38.81 -6.69
N ARG A 14 -15.25 -39.34 -5.67
CA ARG A 14 -15.45 -38.79 -4.33
C ARG A 14 -14.43 -39.46 -3.39
N LEU A 15 -13.70 -38.69 -2.59
CA LEU A 15 -13.03 -39.19 -1.38
C LEU A 15 -13.64 -38.51 -0.14
N PRO A 16 -13.73 -39.21 1.00
CA PRO A 16 -14.56 -38.81 2.12
C PRO A 16 -13.88 -37.86 3.10
N SER A 17 -14.75 -37.03 3.68
CA SER A 17 -14.57 -36.05 4.74
C SER A 17 -14.15 -36.65 6.09
N LEU A 18 -13.12 -36.08 6.71
CA LEU A 18 -13.00 -36.01 8.18
C LEU A 18 -13.44 -34.60 8.62
N ALA A 19 -14.44 -34.59 9.49
CA ALA A 19 -15.15 -33.41 9.95
C ALA A 19 -14.26 -32.51 10.82
N SER A 20 -14.19 -31.23 10.46
CA SER A 20 -13.89 -30.14 11.40
C SER A 20 -15.00 -29.11 11.25
N THR A 21 -15.79 -28.96 12.29
CA THR A 21 -16.89 -28.01 12.39
C THR A 21 -16.33 -26.59 12.36
N ARG A 22 -16.46 -25.92 11.20
CA ARG A 22 -16.22 -24.48 11.08
C ARG A 22 -17.51 -23.82 10.60
N PRO A 23 -17.99 -22.77 11.28
CA PRO A 23 -19.27 -22.17 10.99
C PRO A 23 -19.30 -21.58 9.57
N THR A 24 -20.42 -21.86 8.91
CA THR A 24 -20.79 -21.50 7.55
C THR A 24 -20.86 -19.98 7.35
N SER A 25 -20.13 -19.48 6.35
CA SER A 25 -20.56 -18.32 5.57
C SER A 25 -20.27 -18.58 4.09
N PRO A 26 -21.26 -18.45 3.19
CA PRO A 26 -21.04 -18.66 1.77
C PRO A 26 -20.30 -17.49 1.15
N SER A 27 -19.14 -17.78 0.55
CA SER A 27 -18.38 -16.89 -0.31
C SER A 27 -19.13 -16.63 -1.63
N SER A 28 -19.89 -15.55 -1.68
CA SER A 28 -20.31 -14.95 -2.95
C SER A 28 -19.13 -14.18 -3.57
N LEU A 29 -18.42 -14.83 -4.50
CA LEU A 29 -17.50 -14.15 -5.43
C LEU A 29 -18.29 -13.59 -6.62
N HIS A 30 -19.23 -12.70 -6.32
CA HIS A 30 -19.92 -11.89 -7.31
C HIS A 30 -19.94 -10.45 -6.79
N ASN A 31 -19.40 -9.54 -7.61
CA ASN A 31 -19.47 -8.08 -7.45
C ASN A 31 -18.73 -7.43 -6.27
N ALA A 32 -17.39 -7.53 -6.26
CA ALA A 32 -16.53 -6.57 -5.56
C ALA A 32 -16.39 -5.20 -6.30
N PHE A 33 -17.41 -4.80 -7.08
CA PHE A 33 -17.51 -3.46 -7.69
C PHE A 33 -18.68 -2.63 -7.14
N GLN A 34 -19.34 -3.08 -6.07
CA GLN A 34 -20.44 -2.35 -5.43
C GLN A 34 -20.25 -2.22 -3.91
N SER A 35 -19.26 -1.45 -3.47
CA SER A 35 -19.31 -0.83 -2.13
C SER A 35 -18.30 0.31 -1.94
N LEU A 36 -18.11 1.15 -2.95
CA LEU A 36 -18.01 2.58 -2.65
C LEU A 36 -19.36 3.18 -3.01
N SER A 37 -20.35 2.88 -2.16
CA SER A 37 -21.49 3.79 -2.01
C SER A 37 -20.88 5.10 -1.56
N LEU A 38 -20.61 5.98 -2.53
CA LEU A 38 -20.52 7.41 -2.27
C LEU A 38 -21.79 7.71 -1.49
N ARG A 39 -21.62 7.97 -0.19
CA ARG A 39 -22.64 8.43 0.71
C ARG A 39 -23.46 9.47 -0.05
N ALA A 40 -24.64 9.07 -0.51
CA ALA A 40 -25.57 9.98 -1.13
C ALA A 40 -25.87 11.02 -0.06
N THR A 41 -25.23 12.18 -0.16
CA THR A 41 -25.57 13.32 0.66
C THR A 41 -26.95 13.73 0.19
N GLN A 42 -27.96 13.17 0.86
CA GLN A 42 -29.32 13.67 0.80
C GLN A 42 -29.22 15.15 1.15
N SER A 43 -29.34 16.03 0.16
CA SER A 43 -29.58 17.44 0.40
C SER A 43 -31.02 17.56 0.89
N ARG A 44 -31.24 17.26 2.17
CA ARG A 44 -32.50 17.53 2.87
C ARG A 44 -32.54 19.04 3.12
N SER A 45 -33.01 19.79 2.13
CA SER A 45 -33.24 21.23 2.24
C SER A 45 -34.50 21.47 3.07
N TYR A 46 -34.34 21.48 4.39
CA TYR A 46 -35.25 22.25 5.23
C TYR A 46 -34.93 23.72 5.01
N ALA A 47 -35.94 24.48 4.57
CA ALA A 47 -35.92 25.94 4.55
C ALA A 47 -35.68 26.46 5.98
N ARG A 48 -34.41 26.58 6.38
CA ARG A 48 -34.03 27.28 7.60
C ARG A 48 -34.11 28.77 7.32
N LYS A 49 -35.01 29.45 8.02
CA LYS A 49 -35.06 30.92 8.14
C LYS A 49 -33.64 31.44 8.31
N ARG A 50 -33.13 32.17 7.31
CA ARG A 50 -31.77 32.72 7.32
C ARG A 50 -31.69 33.73 8.46
N LYS A 51 -31.04 33.35 9.57
CA LYS A 51 -30.51 34.32 10.55
C LYS A 51 -29.51 35.20 9.81
N THR A 52 -29.58 36.51 9.98
CA THR A 52 -28.59 37.48 9.49
C THR A 52 -27.20 36.97 9.87
N LYS A 53 -26.46 36.45 8.89
CA LYS A 53 -25.09 35.98 9.12
C LYS A 53 -24.28 37.23 9.45
N GLY A 54 -23.73 37.29 10.66
CA GLY A 54 -22.68 38.26 10.96
C GLY A 54 -21.53 38.12 9.96
N ASP A 55 -20.80 39.21 9.77
CA ASP A 55 -19.61 39.26 8.92
C ASP A 55 -18.68 38.11 9.31
N LYS A 56 -18.52 37.13 8.41
CA LYS A 56 -17.63 36.01 8.62
C LYS A 56 -16.34 36.35 7.91
N ASP A 57 -15.21 36.14 8.59
CA ASP A 57 -13.92 36.37 7.98
C ASP A 57 -13.85 35.69 6.60
N PRO A 58 -13.57 36.43 5.51
CA PRO A 58 -13.58 35.90 4.16
C PRO A 58 -12.55 34.79 3.98
N LYS A 59 -11.49 34.78 4.81
CA LYS A 59 -10.49 33.70 4.88
C LYS A 59 -11.10 32.40 5.39
N ILE A 60 -11.94 32.45 6.43
CA ILE A 60 -12.63 31.28 6.97
C ILE A 60 -13.66 30.79 5.96
N GLU A 61 -14.34 31.68 5.25
CA GLU A 61 -15.23 31.31 4.14
C GLU A 61 -14.46 30.66 2.99
N MET A 62 -13.32 31.20 2.58
CA MET A 62 -12.44 30.61 1.56
C MET A 62 -11.93 29.23 1.98
N ILE A 63 -11.52 29.05 3.24
CA ILE A 63 -11.10 27.75 3.77
C ILE A 63 -12.27 26.76 3.73
N ASN A 64 -13.44 27.16 4.24
CA ASN A 64 -14.63 26.31 4.19
C ASN A 64 -15.04 26.01 2.75
N TYR A 65 -14.86 26.95 1.84
CA TYR A 65 -15.09 26.79 0.42
C TYR A 65 -14.11 25.73 -0.13
N THR A 66 -12.81 25.98 -0.10
CA THR A 66 -11.79 25.06 -0.63
C THR A 66 -11.92 23.62 -0.10
N LEU A 67 -12.31 23.43 1.17
CA LEU A 67 -12.48 22.10 1.76
C LEU A 67 -13.83 21.44 1.43
N ALA A 68 -14.92 22.20 1.32
CA ALA A 68 -16.27 21.64 1.15
C ALA A 68 -16.78 21.66 -0.29
N HIS A 69 -16.04 22.25 -1.24
CA HIS A 69 -16.47 22.27 -2.63
C HIS A 69 -16.27 20.91 -3.28
N PRO A 70 -17.27 20.37 -3.99
CA PRO A 70 -17.09 19.16 -4.79
C PRO A 70 -16.20 19.51 -5.98
N ILE A 71 -14.89 19.46 -5.78
CA ILE A 71 -13.86 19.80 -6.79
C ILE A 71 -13.94 18.90 -8.03
N GLY A 72 -14.62 17.74 -7.92
CA GLY A 72 -14.83 16.84 -9.04
C GLY A 72 -15.96 17.31 -9.96
N GLY A 73 -15.64 17.53 -11.24
CA GLY A 73 -16.65 17.57 -12.30
C GLY A 73 -17.43 16.25 -12.42
N ARG A 74 -18.38 16.20 -13.36
CA ARG A 74 -19.16 14.97 -13.63
C ARG A 74 -18.22 13.79 -13.90
N PRO A 75 -18.51 12.58 -13.40
CA PRO A 75 -17.70 11.40 -13.68
C PRO A 75 -17.53 11.17 -15.19
N PHE A 76 -16.31 10.84 -15.60
CA PHE A 76 -16.00 10.61 -17.01
C PHE A 76 -16.63 9.31 -17.51
N LYS A 77 -17.43 9.38 -18.58
CA LYS A 77 -18.06 8.20 -19.19
C LYS A 77 -17.12 7.60 -20.24
N LEU A 78 -16.68 6.37 -20.00
CA LEU A 78 -15.82 5.63 -20.94
C LEU A 78 -16.67 4.81 -21.93
N SER A 79 -16.32 4.84 -23.22
CA SER A 79 -16.84 3.88 -24.20
C SER A 79 -16.34 2.46 -23.89
N HIS A 80 -17.08 1.43 -24.32
CA HIS A 80 -16.78 0.01 -24.03
C HIS A 80 -15.34 -0.38 -24.40
N MET A 81 -14.89 -0.11 -25.63
CA MET A 81 -13.52 -0.39 -26.08
C MET A 81 -12.45 0.39 -25.28
N ARG A 82 -12.78 1.58 -24.78
CA ARG A 82 -11.87 2.36 -23.92
C ARG A 82 -11.83 1.78 -22.51
N ASN A 83 -12.97 1.31 -21.99
CA ASN A 83 -13.05 0.66 -20.67
C ASN A 83 -12.23 -0.62 -20.64
N LEU A 84 -12.32 -1.47 -21.67
CA LEU A 84 -11.51 -2.69 -21.78
C LEU A 84 -10.00 -2.36 -21.80
N ARG A 85 -9.57 -1.41 -22.63
CA ARG A 85 -8.16 -0.97 -22.67
C ARG A 85 -7.69 -0.46 -21.32
N HIS A 86 -8.48 0.38 -20.67
CA HIS A 86 -8.17 0.91 -19.34
C HIS A 86 -8.04 -0.23 -18.30
N TRP A 87 -8.97 -1.19 -18.34
CA TRP A 87 -8.93 -2.36 -17.46
C TRP A 87 -7.67 -3.20 -17.68
N THR A 88 -7.33 -3.51 -18.94
CA THR A 88 -6.12 -4.28 -19.26
C THR A 88 -4.84 -3.60 -18.79
N ILE A 89 -4.69 -2.29 -19.03
CA ILE A 89 -3.53 -1.51 -18.56
C ILE A 89 -3.45 -1.55 -17.03
N GLN A 90 -4.58 -1.38 -16.35
CA GLN A 90 -4.63 -1.43 -14.90
C GLN A 90 -4.25 -2.82 -14.35
N GLN A 91 -4.75 -3.90 -14.95
CA GLN A 91 -4.39 -5.25 -14.53
C GLN A 91 -2.91 -5.54 -14.75
N ALA A 92 -2.35 -5.14 -15.90
CA ALA A 92 -0.92 -5.29 -16.19
C ALA A 92 -0.06 -4.53 -15.17
N TRP A 93 -0.46 -3.31 -14.78
CA TRP A 93 0.19 -2.52 -13.75
C TRP A 93 0.12 -3.18 -12.36
N LEU A 94 -1.04 -3.71 -11.98
CA LEU A 94 -1.20 -4.43 -10.71
C LEU A 94 -0.31 -5.68 -10.66
N LEU A 95 -0.27 -6.45 -11.75
CA LEU A 95 0.59 -7.62 -11.88
C LEU A 95 2.07 -7.23 -11.78
N PHE A 96 2.49 -6.16 -12.44
CA PHE A 96 3.85 -5.63 -12.35
C PHE A 96 4.22 -5.23 -10.93
N LYS A 97 3.34 -4.49 -10.22
CA LYS A 97 3.56 -4.13 -8.81
C LYS A 97 3.65 -5.36 -7.90
N HIS A 98 2.81 -6.37 -8.14
CA HIS A 98 2.86 -7.62 -7.38
C HIS A 98 4.20 -8.33 -7.58
N LYS A 99 4.69 -8.42 -8.82
CA LYS A 99 6.02 -8.97 -9.13
C LYS A 99 7.14 -8.20 -8.43
N GLN A 100 7.12 -6.86 -8.48
CA GLN A 100 8.12 -6.03 -7.78
C GLN A 100 8.10 -6.22 -6.26
N LYS A 101 6.90 -6.30 -5.66
CA LYS A 101 6.76 -6.57 -4.21
C LYS A 101 7.36 -7.93 -3.85
N LYS A 102 7.00 -8.98 -4.61
CA LYS A 102 7.53 -10.33 -4.42
C LYS A 102 9.05 -10.37 -4.57
N GLN A 103 9.61 -9.66 -5.55
CA GLN A 103 11.07 -9.56 -5.71
C GLN A 103 11.75 -8.92 -4.51
N ARG A 104 11.20 -7.82 -3.97
CA ARG A 104 11.72 -7.20 -2.74
C ARG A 104 11.64 -8.13 -1.53
N GLU A 105 10.54 -8.86 -1.38
CA GLU A 105 10.37 -9.83 -0.28
C GLU A 105 11.40 -10.96 -0.37
N LEU A 106 11.58 -11.55 -1.55
CA LEU A 106 12.60 -12.59 -1.77
C LEU A 106 14.02 -12.07 -1.50
N GLU A 107 14.30 -10.82 -1.83
CA GLU A 107 15.61 -10.22 -1.56
C GLU A 107 15.84 -9.98 -0.06
N LEU A 108 14.81 -9.53 0.65
CA LEU A 108 14.87 -9.40 2.12
C LEU A 108 15.05 -10.77 2.80
N GLU A 109 14.36 -11.81 2.32
CA GLU A 109 14.54 -13.19 2.80
C GLU A 109 15.97 -13.67 2.57
N ARG A 110 16.56 -13.41 1.40
CA ARG A 110 17.97 -13.74 1.12
C ARG A 110 18.92 -13.02 2.07
N GLN A 111 18.73 -11.71 2.27
CA GLN A 111 19.56 -10.91 3.18
C GLN A 111 19.46 -11.44 4.61
N TYR A 112 18.25 -11.72 5.07
CA TYR A 112 18.01 -12.30 6.38
C TYR A 112 18.71 -13.66 6.55
N ASN A 113 18.54 -14.57 5.59
CA ASN A 113 19.17 -15.89 5.64
C ASN A 113 20.70 -15.77 5.71
N LYS A 114 21.30 -14.86 4.93
CA LYS A 114 22.75 -14.62 4.98
C LYS A 114 23.23 -14.04 6.31
N ILE A 115 22.48 -13.11 6.90
CA ILE A 115 22.77 -12.56 8.24
C ILE A 115 22.65 -13.67 9.28
N HIS A 116 21.62 -14.51 9.18
CA HIS A 116 21.39 -15.63 10.08
C HIS A 116 22.53 -16.65 10.02
N ASP A 117 22.92 -17.10 8.82
CA ASP A 117 24.03 -18.04 8.62
C ASP A 117 25.34 -17.49 9.21
N ALA A 118 25.66 -16.22 8.95
CA ALA A 118 26.85 -15.57 9.49
C ALA A 118 26.84 -15.48 11.03
N CYS A 119 25.68 -15.19 11.62
CA CYS A 119 25.51 -15.16 13.08
C CYS A 119 25.65 -16.56 13.71
N GLU A 120 25.13 -17.60 13.07
CA GLU A 120 25.29 -18.98 13.51
C GLU A 120 26.77 -19.41 13.46
N GLU A 121 27.50 -19.08 12.39
CA GLU A 121 28.95 -19.33 12.35
C GLU A 121 29.70 -18.56 13.44
N LEU A 122 29.38 -17.28 13.65
CA LEU A 122 30.00 -16.48 14.72
C LEU A 122 29.76 -17.11 16.11
N LYS A 123 28.55 -17.62 16.34
CA LYS A 123 28.19 -18.29 17.59
C LYS A 123 28.96 -19.59 17.81
N ARG A 124 29.27 -20.34 16.74
CA ARG A 124 30.13 -21.53 16.81
C ARG A 124 31.59 -21.18 17.14
N CYS A 125 32.08 -20.05 16.62
CA CYS A 125 33.46 -19.62 16.84
C CYS A 125 33.68 -18.91 18.20
N ASP A 126 32.88 -17.90 18.53
CA ASP A 126 33.00 -17.10 19.75
C ASP A 126 31.64 -16.56 20.25
N GLU A 127 31.20 -17.08 21.40
CA GLU A 127 29.95 -16.67 22.04
C GLU A 127 29.95 -15.21 22.52
N ARG A 128 31.10 -14.67 22.94
CA ARG A 128 31.21 -13.30 23.44
C ARG A 128 30.92 -12.29 22.34
N LEU A 129 31.49 -12.50 21.15
CA LEU A 129 31.28 -11.63 19.99
C LEU A 129 29.84 -11.72 19.48
N TYR A 130 29.26 -12.92 19.46
CA TYR A 130 27.85 -13.12 19.12
C TYR A 130 26.92 -12.32 20.04
N ARG A 131 27.15 -12.35 21.36
CA ARG A 131 26.38 -11.57 22.34
C ARG A 131 26.48 -10.07 22.14
N ILE A 132 27.65 -9.56 21.72
CA ILE A 132 27.84 -8.13 21.43
C ILE A 132 27.13 -7.75 20.13
N ALA A 133 27.25 -8.55 19.08
CA ALA A 133 26.64 -8.29 17.78
C ALA A 133 25.09 -8.31 17.84
N THR A 134 24.52 -9.14 18.72
CA THR A 134 23.06 -9.25 18.90
C THR A 134 22.49 -8.29 19.94
N ASP A 135 23.34 -7.55 20.66
CA ASP A 135 22.89 -6.57 21.64
C ASP A 135 22.19 -5.39 20.93
N ARG A 136 21.04 -4.96 21.47
CA ARG A 136 20.24 -3.85 20.91
C ARG A 136 20.76 -2.47 21.33
N LYS A 137 21.77 -2.42 22.21
CA LYS A 137 22.33 -1.17 22.71
C LYS A 137 22.92 -0.35 21.56
N GLY A 138 22.54 0.92 21.49
CA GLY A 138 23.08 1.84 20.49
C GLY A 138 22.54 1.66 19.07
N VAL A 139 21.42 0.96 18.87
CA VAL A 139 20.69 0.99 17.59
C VAL A 139 20.19 2.42 17.35
N GLY A 140 20.99 3.17 16.59
CA GLY A 140 20.74 4.56 16.26
C GLY A 140 19.69 4.72 15.16
N THR A 141 19.23 5.96 14.97
CA THR A 141 18.45 6.36 13.81
C THR A 141 19.37 6.56 12.61
N PHE A 142 18.83 6.45 11.39
CA PHE A 142 19.55 6.83 10.19
C PHE A 142 20.12 8.26 10.31
N PRO A 143 21.38 8.50 9.92
CA PRO A 143 21.98 9.82 9.98
C PRO A 143 21.31 10.77 8.98
N MET A 144 21.16 12.05 9.37
CA MET A 144 20.53 13.09 8.54
C MET A 144 21.24 13.31 7.18
N GLU A 145 22.51 12.95 7.10
CA GLU A 145 23.31 13.07 5.87
C GLU A 145 22.89 12.06 4.79
N MET A 146 22.23 10.94 5.16
CA MET A 146 21.66 9.98 4.21
C MET A 146 20.39 10.55 3.58
N ARG A 147 20.54 11.19 2.42
CA ARG A 147 19.45 11.84 1.68
C ARG A 147 18.64 10.84 0.85
N ILE A 148 17.37 11.17 0.63
CA ILE A 148 16.50 10.47 -0.33
C ILE A 148 16.98 10.82 -1.76
N PRO A 149 17.02 9.85 -2.70
CA PRO A 149 17.35 10.12 -4.09
C PRO A 149 16.45 11.20 -4.72
N THR A 150 17.06 12.07 -5.52
CA THR A 150 16.38 13.14 -6.27
C THR A 150 16.48 12.87 -7.77
N ASP A 151 15.55 13.42 -8.56
CA ASP A 151 15.48 13.18 -10.01
C ASP A 151 16.69 13.73 -10.76
N THR A 152 17.14 14.95 -10.42
CA THR A 152 18.38 15.55 -10.94
C THR A 152 19.41 15.65 -9.81
N PRO A 153 20.67 15.21 -10.03
CA PRO A 153 21.69 15.31 -8.99
C PRO A 153 22.01 16.77 -8.64
N PRO A 154 22.49 17.04 -7.41
CA PRO A 154 22.91 18.38 -7.04
C PRO A 154 24.15 18.80 -7.84
N ARG A 155 24.30 20.11 -8.11
CA ARG A 155 25.45 20.67 -8.85
C ARG A 155 26.80 20.30 -8.22
N GLY A 156 26.85 20.20 -6.89
CA GLY A 156 28.05 19.83 -6.14
C GLY A 156 28.27 18.32 -5.99
N GLY A 157 27.43 17.46 -6.58
CA GLY A 157 27.61 16.00 -6.56
C GLY A 157 27.84 15.43 -5.15
N PHE A 158 29.05 14.88 -4.95
CA PHE A 158 29.53 14.33 -3.67
C PHE A 158 30.41 15.34 -2.92
N ASN A 159 30.34 15.36 -1.59
CA ASN A 159 31.13 16.26 -0.76
C ASN A 159 32.48 15.62 -0.37
N GLU A 160 33.54 15.93 -1.13
CA GLU A 160 34.91 15.47 -0.83
C GLU A 160 35.49 16.11 0.44
N ALA A 161 35.06 17.34 0.78
CA ALA A 161 35.54 18.09 1.92
C ALA A 161 34.80 17.77 3.24
N TRP A 162 34.15 16.60 3.32
CA TRP A 162 33.40 16.18 4.49
C TRP A 162 34.31 16.10 5.73
N LYS A 163 33.85 16.67 6.85
CA LYS A 163 34.55 16.64 8.14
C LYS A 163 33.60 16.15 9.21
N ARG A 164 34.12 15.30 10.11
CA ARG A 164 33.37 14.82 11.28
C ARG A 164 32.82 16.02 12.07
N PRO A 165 31.50 16.13 12.27
CA PRO A 165 30.94 17.17 13.12
C PRO A 165 31.55 17.09 14.52
N LYS A 166 31.99 18.23 15.07
CA LYS A 166 32.44 18.29 16.46
C LYS A 166 31.24 17.99 17.36
N GLU A 167 31.38 17.02 18.26
CA GLU A 167 30.33 16.64 19.20
C GLU A 167 29.90 17.88 19.99
N LYS A 168 28.62 18.23 19.90
CA LYS A 168 28.05 19.20 20.83
C LYS A 168 27.91 18.46 22.16
N VAL A 169 28.80 18.75 23.12
CA VAL A 169 28.66 18.26 24.50
C VAL A 169 27.36 18.81 25.05
N SER A 170 26.31 18.01 24.96
CA SER A 170 25.03 18.22 25.65
C SER A 170 25.31 18.05 27.14
N ARG A 171 25.67 19.14 27.83
CA ARG A 171 25.65 19.17 29.29
C ARG A 171 24.21 18.88 29.72
N ARG A 172 23.99 17.69 30.25
CA ARG A 172 22.81 17.37 31.06
C ARG A 172 23.08 17.79 32.50
#